data_AF-A0AAD1Y1K6-F1
#
_entry.id   AF-A0AAD1Y1K6-F1
#
_cell.length_a   1.000
_cell.length_b   1.000
_cell.length_c   1.000
_cell.angle_alpha   90.00
_cell.angle_beta   90.00
_cell.angle_gamma   90.00
#
_symmetry.space_group_name_H-M   'P 1'
#
loop_
_entity.id
_entity.type
_entity.pdbx_description
1 polymer ?
#
loop_
_entity_poly.entity_id
_entity_poly.type
_entity_poly.pdbx_seq_one_letter_code
_entity_poly.pdbx_strand_id
1 'polypeptide(L)'
;MATEESNGLNFTKAEAIETILYQLKASTKCEEHRKRFTLCRATQVGRLGDPTFCEDKAAKYLDCYNKVKFLYPSNEESLLSKEKASFTNRKKRHCVTQYQAAFDCLYQNESKIPDWARFSPNGKCMREVDDFMLC
;
A
#
# COMPACT_ATOMS: atom_id res chain seq x y z
N MET A 1 3.41 -2.44 -40.82
CA MET A 1 4.04 -3.21 -39.74
C MET A 1 4.66 -2.22 -38.77
N ALA A 2 4.02 -2.03 -37.63
CA ALA A 2 4.60 -1.45 -36.42
C ALA A 2 3.69 -1.92 -35.29
N THR A 3 4.14 -2.94 -34.56
CA THR A 3 3.53 -3.42 -33.31
C THR A 3 3.97 -2.48 -32.20
N GLU A 4 3.04 -1.72 -31.63
CA GLU A 4 3.27 -1.00 -30.37
C GLU A 4 3.33 -2.05 -29.24
N GLU A 5 4.54 -2.31 -28.74
CA GLU A 5 4.75 -2.96 -27.45
C GLU A 5 4.19 -2.07 -26.35
N SER A 6 2.96 -2.35 -25.93
CA SER A 6 2.45 -1.87 -24.67
C SER A 6 3.16 -2.65 -23.55
N ASN A 7 4.14 -2.01 -22.92
CA ASN A 7 4.71 -2.39 -21.63
C ASN A 7 3.63 -2.32 -20.53
N GLY A 8 2.64 -3.20 -20.61
CA GLY A 8 1.65 -3.39 -19.57
C GLY A 8 2.34 -4.01 -18.36
N LEU A 9 2.34 -3.31 -17.22
CA LEU A 9 2.77 -3.90 -15.96
C LEU A 9 1.93 -5.16 -15.68
N ASN A 10 2.51 -6.34 -15.93
CA ASN A 10 1.95 -7.61 -15.51
C ASN A 10 2.24 -7.79 -14.01
N PHE A 11 1.47 -7.12 -13.15
CA PHE A 11 1.51 -7.38 -11.71
C PHE A 11 1.05 -8.82 -11.45
N THR A 12 1.81 -9.56 -10.64
CA THR A 12 1.29 -10.80 -10.08
C THR A 12 0.10 -10.50 -9.17
N LYS A 13 -0.80 -11.47 -9.02
CA LYS A 13 -1.92 -11.36 -8.09
C LYS A 13 -1.47 -11.01 -6.66
N ALA A 14 -0.36 -11.59 -6.22
CA ALA A 14 0.24 -11.33 -4.92
C ALA A 14 0.67 -9.87 -4.78
N GLU A 15 1.52 -9.38 -5.70
CA GLU A 15 2.01 -8.00 -5.68
C GLU A 15 0.89 -6.97 -5.75
N ALA A 16 -0.15 -7.27 -6.53
CA ALA A 16 -1.34 -6.43 -6.58
C ALA A 16 -1.98 -6.33 -5.19
N ILE A 17 -2.33 -7.48 -4.59
CA ILE A 17 -2.94 -7.54 -3.24
C ILE A 17 -2.08 -6.81 -2.20
N GLU A 18 -0.77 -7.06 -2.18
CA GLU A 18 0.17 -6.37 -1.29
C GLU A 18 0.12 -4.86 -1.47
N THR A 19 0.27 -4.42 -2.73
CA THR A 19 0.27 -3.00 -3.11
C THR A 19 -0.95 -2.34 -2.54
N ILE A 20 -2.11 -3.02 -2.59
CA ILE A 20 -3.32 -2.39 -2.13
C ILE A 20 -3.45 -2.40 -0.61
N LEU A 21 -3.16 -3.50 0.08
CA LEU A 21 -3.16 -3.51 1.54
C LEU A 21 -2.26 -2.38 2.10
N TYR A 22 -1.09 -2.18 1.47
CA TYR A 22 -0.21 -1.07 1.82
C TYR A 22 -0.78 0.30 1.45
N GLN A 23 -1.42 0.45 0.29
CA GLN A 23 -2.09 1.71 -0.08
C GLN A 23 -3.21 2.07 0.88
N LEU A 24 -4.02 1.10 1.32
CA LEU A 24 -5.07 1.32 2.32
C LEU A 24 -4.44 1.76 3.63
N LYS A 25 -3.48 1.02 4.18
CA LYS A 25 -2.83 1.37 5.45
C LYS A 25 -2.09 2.71 5.37
N ALA A 26 -1.46 3.01 4.23
CA ALA A 26 -0.82 4.30 4.00
C ALA A 26 -1.84 5.43 3.83
N SER A 27 -3.04 5.16 3.31
CA SER A 27 -4.07 6.19 3.16
C SER A 27 -4.53 6.76 4.51
N THR A 28 -4.47 5.94 5.57
CA THR A 28 -4.79 6.36 6.95
C THR A 28 -3.55 6.88 7.68
N LYS A 29 -2.41 6.17 7.62
CA LYS A 29 -1.19 6.57 8.34
C LYS A 29 -0.47 7.77 7.72
N CYS A 30 -0.52 7.90 6.40
CA CYS A 30 0.16 8.94 5.62
C CYS A 30 -0.82 9.98 5.06
N GLU A 31 -2.03 10.10 5.65
CA GLU A 31 -3.12 10.92 5.13
C GLU A 31 -2.68 12.37 4.88
N GLU A 32 -1.93 12.94 5.82
CA GLU A 32 -1.44 14.32 5.73
C GLU A 32 -0.50 14.52 4.53
N HIS A 33 0.50 13.65 4.36
CA HIS A 33 1.44 13.72 3.25
C HIS A 33 0.73 13.50 1.91
N ARG A 34 -0.20 12.55 1.87
CA ARG A 34 -1.06 12.30 0.70
C ARG A 34 -1.85 13.55 0.33
N LYS A 35 -2.54 14.18 1.30
CA LYS A 35 -3.32 15.41 1.07
C LYS A 35 -2.44 16.54 0.55
N ARG A 36 -1.28 16.78 1.15
CA ARG A 36 -0.34 17.82 0.71
C ARG A 36 0.15 17.59 -0.71
N PHE A 37 0.46 16.35 -1.09
CA PHE A 37 0.84 16.00 -2.45
C PHE A 37 -0.32 16.18 -3.44
N THR A 38 -1.52 15.69 -3.11
CA THR A 38 -2.73 15.86 -3.93
C THR A 38 -3.06 17.34 -4.14
N LEU A 39 -3.01 18.15 -3.09
CA LEU A 39 -3.24 19.60 -3.18
C LEU A 39 -2.20 20.28 -4.07
N CYS A 40 -0.92 19.91 -3.94
CA CYS A 40 0.14 20.43 -4.80
C CYS A 40 -0.16 20.15 -6.28
N ARG A 41 -0.52 18.90 -6.60
CA ARG A 41 -0.88 18.49 -7.98
C ARG A 41 -2.17 19.11 -8.49
N ALA A 42 -3.06 19.53 -7.60
CA ALA A 42 -4.31 20.20 -7.97
C ALA A 42 -4.11 21.67 -8.38
N THR A 43 -2.96 22.28 -8.03
CA THR A 43 -2.63 23.65 -8.48
C THR A 43 -2.40 23.69 -9.99
N GLN A 44 -2.61 24.85 -10.63
CA GLN A 44 -2.32 25.01 -12.06
C GLN A 44 -0.87 24.67 -12.39
N VAL A 45 0.09 25.08 -11.53
CA VAL A 45 1.51 24.78 -11.70
C VAL A 45 1.79 23.28 -11.53
N GLY A 46 1.20 22.61 -10.55
CA GLY A 46 1.40 21.17 -10.35
C GLY A 46 0.65 20.28 -11.35
N ARG A 47 -0.40 20.79 -12.02
CA ARG A 47 -1.20 20.05 -13.00
C ARG A 47 -0.69 20.21 -14.43
N LEU A 48 -0.23 21.41 -14.79
CA LEU A 48 0.14 21.79 -16.16
C LEU A 48 1.62 22.20 -16.30
N GLY A 49 2.33 22.36 -15.19
CA GLY A 49 3.73 22.77 -15.15
C GLY A 49 4.71 21.62 -14.90
N ASP A 50 5.89 21.99 -14.39
CA ASP A 50 7.02 21.10 -14.16
C ASP A 50 6.70 20.03 -13.09
N PRO A 51 6.86 18.71 -13.39
CA PRO A 51 6.67 17.64 -12.42
C PRO A 51 7.56 17.75 -11.17
N THR A 52 8.68 18.48 -11.23
CA THR A 52 9.56 18.72 -10.06
C THR A 52 8.91 19.62 -9.01
N PHE A 53 7.89 20.42 -9.38
CA PHE A 53 7.24 21.36 -8.47
C PHE A 53 6.66 20.71 -7.21
N CYS A 54 6.18 19.47 -7.33
CA CYS A 54 5.61 18.70 -6.21
C CYS A 54 6.54 17.61 -5.70
N GLU A 55 7.80 17.57 -6.13
CA GLU A 55 8.75 16.49 -5.82
C GLU A 55 8.97 16.34 -4.32
N ASP A 56 9.12 17.45 -3.58
CA ASP A 56 9.34 17.40 -2.13
C ASP A 56 8.13 16.78 -1.38
N LYS A 57 6.91 17.02 -1.89
CA LYS A 57 5.67 16.45 -1.34
C LYS A 57 5.54 14.98 -1.71
N ALA A 58 5.91 14.62 -2.94
CA ALA A 58 5.94 13.23 -3.39
C ALA A 58 6.95 12.41 -2.56
N ALA A 59 8.16 12.92 -2.36
CA ALA A 59 9.21 12.29 -1.57
C ALA A 59 8.75 12.02 -0.13
N LYS A 60 8.11 12.99 0.52
CA LYS A 60 7.55 12.82 1.88
C LYS A 60 6.44 11.77 1.93
N TYR A 61 5.57 11.74 0.92
CA TYR A 61 4.53 10.71 0.84
C TYR A 61 5.12 9.32 0.62
N LEU A 62 6.08 9.18 -0.29
CA LEU A 62 6.77 7.92 -0.57
C LEU A 62 7.58 7.42 0.64
N ASP A 63 8.26 8.30 1.35
CA ASP A 63 8.98 7.95 2.59
C ASP A 63 8.02 7.37 3.64
N CYS A 64 6.85 8.01 3.84
CA CYS A 64 5.83 7.47 4.74
C CYS A 64 5.26 6.12 4.25
N TYR A 65 4.97 6.00 2.95
CA TYR A 65 4.48 4.75 2.35
C TYR A 65 5.48 3.60 2.53
N ASN A 66 6.77 3.85 2.28
CA ASN A 66 7.83 2.86 2.43
C ASN A 66 8.00 2.42 3.88
N LYS A 67 7.85 3.34 4.85
CA LYS A 67 7.82 3.00 6.28
C LYS A 67 6.65 2.09 6.62
N VAL A 68 5.46 2.33 6.06
CA VAL A 68 4.30 1.44 6.23
C VAL A 68 4.57 0.05 5.63
N LYS A 69 5.13 -0.01 4.41
CA LYS A 69 5.49 -1.27 3.75
C LYS A 69 6.50 -2.08 4.58
N PHE A 70 7.53 -1.42 5.13
CA PHE A 70 8.57 -2.07 5.94
C PHE A 70 8.03 -2.64 7.28
N LEU A 71 6.93 -2.11 7.81
CA LEU A 71 6.34 -2.62 9.06
C LEU A 71 5.61 -3.96 8.87
N TYR A 72 5.18 -4.27 7.65
CA TYR A 72 4.31 -5.42 7.33
C TYR A 72 4.81 -6.21 6.12
N PRO A 73 6.02 -6.79 6.15
CA PRO A 73 6.59 -7.51 5.02
C PRO A 73 5.82 -8.82 4.72
N SER A 74 5.64 -9.11 3.44
CA SER A 74 4.90 -10.24 2.88
C SER A 74 5.71 -11.53 2.68
N ASN A 75 6.78 -11.72 3.46
CA ASN A 75 7.65 -12.91 3.49
C ASN A 75 8.69 -12.90 2.34
N GLU A 76 9.85 -12.23 2.46
CA GLU A 76 11.14 -12.90 2.70
C GLU A 76 12.23 -11.98 3.30
N GLU A 77 12.09 -10.66 3.23
CA GLU A 77 13.13 -9.71 3.71
C GLU A 77 13.09 -9.44 5.24
N SER A 78 12.12 -10.01 5.95
CA SER A 78 11.90 -9.74 7.38
C SER A 78 12.84 -10.50 8.34
N LEU A 79 13.66 -11.42 7.82
CA LEU A 79 14.59 -12.22 8.62
C LEU A 79 16.01 -11.64 8.68
N LEU A 80 16.38 -10.67 7.83
CA LEU A 80 17.75 -10.15 7.73
C LEU A 80 18.05 -8.91 8.58
N SER A 81 17.07 -8.37 9.30
CA SER A 81 17.31 -7.36 10.35
C SER A 81 16.88 -7.87 11.73
N LYS A 82 17.13 -9.15 12.00
CA LYS A 82 17.25 -9.69 13.36
C LYS A 82 18.53 -9.16 13.99
N GLU A 83 18.58 -7.91 14.46
CA GLU A 83 19.51 -7.61 15.58
C GLU A 83 19.29 -6.30 16.34
N LYS A 84 18.35 -5.42 15.98
CA LYS A 84 18.18 -4.16 16.75
C LYS A 84 16.73 -3.71 16.87
N ALA A 85 15.92 -4.39 17.69
CA ALA A 85 14.80 -3.74 18.38
C ALA A 85 14.25 -4.64 19.49
N SER A 86 14.76 -4.38 20.69
CA SER A 86 14.21 -4.83 21.96
C SER A 86 12.77 -4.31 22.15
N PHE A 87 11.90 -5.17 22.68
CA PHE A 87 10.81 -4.80 23.59
C PHE A 87 9.65 -3.86 23.13
N THR A 88 9.07 -4.04 21.93
CA THR A 88 7.75 -3.42 21.56
C THR A 88 6.76 -4.37 20.87
N ASN A 89 6.89 -5.68 21.12
CA ASN A 89 6.62 -6.67 20.08
C ASN A 89 5.34 -7.52 20.25
N ARG A 90 4.25 -6.96 20.82
CA ARG A 90 2.92 -7.62 20.82
C ARG A 90 1.97 -7.00 19.80
N LYS A 91 1.87 -5.67 19.77
CA LYS A 91 1.07 -4.93 18.76
C LYS A 91 1.61 -5.14 17.34
N LYS A 92 2.95 -5.13 17.17
CA LYS A 92 3.58 -5.42 15.87
C LYS A 92 3.27 -6.83 15.38
N ARG A 93 3.39 -7.85 16.24
CA ARG A 93 3.00 -9.23 15.89
C ARG A 93 1.53 -9.33 15.55
N HIS A 94 0.65 -8.70 16.33
CA HIS A 94 -0.78 -8.70 16.07
C HIS A 94 -1.10 -8.12 14.69
N CYS A 95 -0.56 -6.94 14.36
CA CYS A 95 -0.73 -6.36 13.03
C CYS A 95 -0.20 -7.22 11.89
N VAL A 96 0.93 -7.89 12.07
CA VAL A 96 1.49 -8.79 11.04
C VAL A 96 0.56 -9.99 10.83
N THR A 97 -0.02 -10.54 11.90
CA THR A 97 -1.04 -11.59 11.78
C THR A 97 -2.30 -11.09 11.04
N GLN A 98 -2.78 -9.89 11.35
CA GLN A 98 -3.95 -9.33 10.66
C GLN A 98 -3.66 -9.04 9.18
N TYR A 99 -2.46 -8.54 8.88
CA TYR A 99 -1.99 -8.37 7.51
C TYR A 99 -2.03 -9.69 6.74
N GLN A 100 -1.46 -10.76 7.31
CA GLN A 100 -1.43 -12.06 6.65
C GLN A 100 -2.85 -12.61 6.44
N ALA A 101 -3.73 -12.48 7.43
CA ALA A 101 -5.13 -12.91 7.30
C ALA A 101 -5.87 -12.17 6.18
N ALA A 102 -5.68 -10.85 6.08
CA ALA A 102 -6.23 -10.05 4.98
C ALA A 102 -5.66 -10.49 3.63
N PHE A 103 -4.34 -10.66 3.54
CA PHE A 103 -3.65 -11.11 2.33
C PHE A 103 -4.18 -12.47 1.87
N ASP A 104 -4.20 -13.46 2.75
CA ASP A 104 -4.63 -14.82 2.44
C ASP A 104 -6.09 -14.85 1.98
N CYS A 105 -6.97 -14.10 2.65
CA CYS A 105 -8.38 -14.03 2.25
C CYS A 105 -8.52 -13.48 0.84
N LEU A 106 -7.87 -12.35 0.53
CA LEU A 106 -7.90 -11.73 -0.79
C LEU A 106 -7.28 -12.66 -1.85
N TYR A 107 -6.16 -13.30 -1.50
CA TYR A 107 -5.47 -14.19 -2.41
C TYR A 107 -6.30 -15.43 -2.75
N GLN A 108 -7.11 -15.93 -1.83
CA GLN A 108 -7.97 -17.10 -2.08
C GLN A 108 -9.29 -16.73 -2.77
N ASN A 109 -9.88 -15.57 -2.46
CA ASN A 109 -11.25 -15.25 -2.87
C ASN A 109 -11.35 -14.34 -4.11
N GLU A 110 -10.33 -13.54 -4.40
CA GLU A 110 -10.38 -12.60 -5.52
C GLU A 110 -9.78 -13.25 -6.77
N SER A 111 -10.58 -13.53 -7.80
CA SER A 111 -10.08 -14.14 -9.05
C SER A 111 -9.37 -13.14 -9.97
N LYS A 112 -9.54 -11.84 -9.70
CA LYS A 112 -8.95 -10.71 -10.45
C LYS A 112 -8.31 -9.74 -9.46
N ILE A 113 -7.42 -8.87 -9.94
CA ILE A 113 -6.87 -7.77 -9.14
C ILE A 113 -8.07 -7.00 -8.55
N PRO A 114 -8.18 -6.88 -7.21
CA PRO A 114 -9.33 -6.22 -6.63
C PRO A 114 -9.38 -4.76 -7.09
N ASP A 115 -10.53 -4.33 -7.60
CA ASP A 115 -10.80 -2.93 -7.90
C ASP A 115 -11.35 -2.27 -6.63
N TRP A 116 -10.53 -1.45 -5.98
CA TRP A 116 -10.87 -0.85 -4.69
C TRP A 116 -11.92 0.24 -4.79
N ALA A 117 -12.14 0.79 -5.98
CA ALA A 117 -13.31 1.64 -6.22
C ALA A 117 -14.63 0.84 -6.11
N ARG A 118 -14.55 -0.49 -6.12
CA ARG A 118 -15.66 -1.45 -5.99
C ARG A 118 -15.53 -2.37 -4.79
N PHE A 119 -14.65 -2.07 -3.83
CA PHE A 119 -14.57 -2.86 -2.62
C PHE A 119 -15.92 -2.78 -1.90
N SER A 120 -16.68 -3.85 -2.01
CA SER A 120 -18.01 -3.90 -1.43
C SER A 120 -17.85 -3.83 0.08
N PRO A 121 -18.57 -2.94 0.80
CA PRO A 121 -18.56 -2.94 2.26
C PRO A 121 -19.06 -4.29 2.84
N ASN A 122 -19.66 -5.14 2.01
CA ASN A 122 -20.05 -6.52 2.35
C ASN A 122 -19.15 -7.58 1.68
N GLY A 123 -17.93 -7.21 1.27
CA GLY A 123 -16.97 -8.11 0.65
C GLY A 123 -16.54 -9.21 1.62
N LYS A 124 -16.29 -10.42 1.10
CA LYS A 124 -15.97 -11.61 1.90
C LYS A 124 -14.74 -11.44 2.81
N CYS A 125 -13.82 -10.56 2.45
CA CYS A 125 -12.57 -10.31 3.17
C CYS A 125 -12.53 -8.96 3.90
N MET A 126 -13.65 -8.22 3.94
CA MET A 126 -13.66 -6.86 4.48
C MET A 126 -13.32 -6.83 5.96
N ARG A 127 -13.75 -7.85 6.73
CA ARG A 127 -13.44 -7.97 8.15
C ARG A 127 -11.94 -8.08 8.39
N GLU A 128 -11.25 -8.96 7.65
CA GLU A 128 -9.82 -9.18 7.79
C GLU A 128 -9.03 -7.92 7.38
N VAL A 129 -9.49 -7.23 6.33
CA VAL A 129 -8.93 -5.94 5.90
C VAL A 129 -9.13 -4.88 7.00
N ASP A 130 -10.32 -4.75 7.57
CA ASP A 130 -10.62 -3.79 8.65
C ASP A 130 -9.79 -4.06 9.91
N ASP A 131 -9.67 -5.33 10.31
CA ASP A 131 -8.84 -5.74 11.44
C ASP A 131 -7.36 -5.34 11.22
N PHE A 132 -6.85 -5.50 10.00
CA PHE A 132 -5.52 -5.00 9.64
C PHE A 132 -5.45 -3.47 9.65
N MET A 133 -6.48 -2.78 9.19
CA MET A 133 -6.53 -1.32 9.18
C MET A 133 -6.50 -0.72 10.59
N LEU A 134 -7.16 -1.36 11.57
CA LEU A 134 -7.30 -0.88 12.95
C LEU A 134 -6.09 -1.07 13.86
N CYS A 135 -5.13 -1.92 13.48
CA CYS A 135 -4.06 -2.38 14.39
C CYS A 135 -2.94 -1.35 14.75
#